data_AF-A0A397U388-F1
#
_entry.id   AF-A0A397U388-F1
#
_cell.length_a   1.000
_cell.length_b   1.000
_cell.length_c   1.000
_cell.angle_alpha   90.00
_cell.angle_beta   90.00
_cell.angle_gamma   90.00
#
_symmetry.space_group_name_H-M   'P 1'
#
loop_
_entity.id
_entity.type
_entity.pdbx_description
1 polymer ?
#
loop_
_entity_poly.entity_id
_entity_poly.type
_entity_poly.pdbx_seq_one_letter_code
_entity_poly.pdbx_strand_id
1 'polypeptide(L)'
;MHYKHLKCIGISNTTFNSFKKIKTYQLHLLNLKNINNRQNFSSLRPVRNLYTKSIKFLFHSAAHRFNKHLIKEIKQNQNSLEIKWSSSDHKAISIFNYIWLRDNCQCSQCLHPDNRQKLFLTSQVALDVKPIAVNVSEEQEELEITWPSSSTSEVKSSNSSDNSFHKSKYPFTFLRFYTSKNTAGQLRFSDQKHITWDRDSIKSSKNLWVSYNDYMNSDKRIFDSLEQLWNYGLIFLKNVPIEKDSITKVDPIRKVVERIGTLKATFYGELFDVKSVPGAKNIAYTSLDLGLHMDLLQVLYEIIAINFNI
;
A
#
# COMPACT_ATOMS: atom_id res chain seq x y z
N MET A 1 -15.25 -48.79 1.35
CA MET A 1 -14.02 -48.16 0.83
C MET A 1 -13.97 -46.72 1.33
N HIS A 2 -12.97 -46.33 2.11
CA HIS A 2 -12.77 -44.93 2.50
C HIS A 2 -11.61 -44.32 1.70
N TYR A 3 -11.89 -43.28 0.92
CA TYR A 3 -10.86 -42.50 0.24
C TYR A 3 -10.19 -41.56 1.24
N LYS A 4 -8.89 -41.74 1.49
CA LYS A 4 -8.07 -40.72 2.18
C LYS A 4 -7.72 -39.62 1.18
N HIS A 5 -8.08 -38.38 1.51
CA HIS A 5 -7.58 -37.23 0.75
C HIS A 5 -6.09 -37.05 1.03
N LEU A 6 -5.26 -37.11 -0.02
CA LEU A 6 -3.85 -36.74 0.02
C LEU A 6 -3.65 -35.53 -0.88
N LYS A 7 -3.13 -34.44 -0.30
CA LYS A 7 -2.61 -33.26 -1.00
C LYS A 7 -1.15 -33.11 -0.56
N CYS A 8 -0.21 -33.13 -1.50
CA CYS A 8 1.22 -33.21 -1.20
C CYS A 8 1.86 -31.83 -0.98
N ILE A 9 3.03 -31.68 -0.35
CA ILE A 9 3.63 -32.40 0.80
C ILE A 9 4.41 -31.30 1.56
N GLY A 10 4.44 -31.31 2.90
CA GLY A 10 5.09 -30.22 3.64
C GLY A 10 5.37 -30.46 5.13
N ILE A 11 5.34 -31.70 5.61
CA ILE A 11 5.61 -32.05 7.01
C ILE A 11 6.93 -32.81 7.12
N SER A 12 7.84 -32.35 7.99
CA SER A 12 8.94 -33.18 8.50
C SER A 12 9.26 -32.80 9.95
N ASN A 13 8.68 -33.53 10.90
CA ASN A 13 9.12 -33.51 12.31
C ASN A 13 10.30 -34.47 12.54
N THR A 14 11.31 -34.38 11.66
CA THR A 14 12.59 -35.12 11.72
C THR A 14 13.67 -34.38 10.90
N THR A 15 14.92 -34.56 11.33
CA THR A 15 16.21 -34.24 10.66
C THR A 15 16.16 -33.42 9.36
N PHE A 16 16.49 -32.13 9.45
CA PHE A 16 16.30 -31.15 8.38
C PHE A 16 17.45 -31.12 7.33
N ASN A 17 17.92 -32.27 6.85
CA ASN A 17 19.07 -32.34 5.93
C ASN A 17 18.74 -31.83 4.51
N SER A 18 19.80 -31.31 3.85
CA SER A 18 19.89 -30.87 2.46
C SER A 18 18.79 -29.94 1.91
N PHE A 19 19.00 -28.63 2.02
CA PHE A 19 18.81 -27.68 0.92
C PHE A 19 19.97 -26.69 0.92
N LYS A 20 20.62 -26.44 -0.23
CA LYS A 20 21.81 -25.57 -0.36
C LYS A 20 21.44 -24.22 -0.98
N LYS A 21 21.85 -23.13 -0.31
CA LYS A 21 21.94 -21.73 -0.79
C LYS A 21 20.79 -21.22 -1.69
N ILE A 22 19.86 -20.49 -1.08
CA ILE A 22 18.99 -19.54 -1.78
C ILE A 22 19.78 -18.24 -2.07
N LYS A 23 19.53 -17.64 -3.24
CA LYS A 23 19.87 -16.24 -3.57
C LYS A 23 18.64 -15.56 -4.19
N THR A 24 18.61 -14.23 -4.14
CA THR A 24 17.35 -13.46 -4.03
C THR A 24 17.05 -12.53 -5.22
N TYR A 25 15.90 -11.84 -5.11
CA TYR A 25 15.45 -10.65 -5.87
C TYR A 25 14.78 -10.98 -7.23
N GLN A 26 13.81 -10.20 -7.75
CA GLN A 26 13.18 -8.98 -7.21
C GLN A 26 11.72 -8.79 -7.72
N LEU A 27 10.90 -8.05 -6.97
CA LEU A 27 9.67 -7.43 -7.46
C LEU A 27 9.96 -6.01 -7.99
N HIS A 28 9.19 -5.53 -8.97
CA HIS A 28 9.16 -4.10 -9.30
C HIS A 28 7.74 -3.60 -9.57
N LEU A 29 7.48 -2.35 -9.15
CA LEU A 29 6.21 -1.65 -9.29
C LEU A 29 5.88 -1.28 -10.74
N LEU A 30 4.57 -1.16 -11.00
CA LEU A 30 3.91 -0.80 -12.26
C LEU A 30 4.55 0.41 -12.97
N ASN A 31 4.66 0.32 -14.29
CA ASN A 31 4.99 1.44 -15.17
C ASN A 31 3.87 1.64 -16.21
N LEU A 32 2.97 2.59 -15.97
CA LEU A 32 1.84 2.86 -16.85
C LEU A 32 2.29 3.64 -18.09
N LYS A 33 2.38 2.94 -19.23
CA LYS A 33 2.41 3.56 -20.56
C LYS A 33 1.46 2.86 -21.51
N ASN A 34 0.88 3.65 -22.42
CA ASN A 34 0.09 3.24 -23.58
C ASN A 34 -1.24 2.53 -23.28
N ILE A 35 -2.21 3.27 -22.71
CA ILE A 35 -3.63 3.04 -23.06
C ILE A 35 -3.98 3.98 -24.21
N ASN A 36 -3.86 3.47 -25.43
CA ASN A 36 -4.32 4.15 -26.63
C ASN A 36 -5.10 3.14 -27.49
N ASN A 37 -6.37 2.93 -27.16
CA ASN A 37 -7.39 2.47 -28.12
C ASN A 37 -8.79 2.73 -27.55
N ARG A 38 -9.65 3.36 -28.36
CA ARG A 38 -11.08 3.53 -28.06
C ARG A 38 -11.83 2.28 -28.53
N GLN A 39 -12.49 1.56 -27.64
CA GLN A 39 -13.68 0.77 -27.96
C GLN A 39 -14.74 0.92 -26.87
N ASN A 40 -16.00 0.76 -27.25
CA ASN A 40 -17.15 1.14 -26.43
C ASN A 40 -17.41 0.12 -25.31
N PHE A 41 -17.20 0.51 -24.06
CA PHE A 41 -17.73 -0.23 -22.92
C PHE A 41 -19.14 0.25 -22.58
N SER A 42 -20.09 -0.69 -22.59
CA SER A 42 -21.44 -0.47 -22.09
C SER A 42 -21.41 -0.09 -20.61
N SER A 43 -22.41 0.69 -20.20
CA SER A 43 -22.50 1.36 -18.89
C SER A 43 -22.02 0.49 -17.71
N LEU A 44 -20.90 0.91 -17.11
CA LEU A 44 -20.43 0.39 -15.82
C LEU A 44 -21.53 0.62 -14.78
N ARG A 45 -22.17 -0.46 -14.34
CA ARG A 45 -23.14 -0.40 -13.23
C ARG A 45 -22.37 0.03 -11.97
N PRO A 46 -22.84 1.05 -11.22
CA PRO A 46 -22.13 1.51 -10.04
C PRO A 46 -22.02 0.37 -9.02
N VAL A 47 -20.82 0.17 -8.47
CA VAL A 47 -20.60 -0.74 -7.36
C VAL A 47 -21.49 -0.28 -6.21
N ARG A 48 -22.41 -1.14 -5.74
CA ARG A 48 -23.30 -0.82 -4.62
C ARG A 48 -22.47 -0.39 -3.42
N ASN A 49 -22.92 0.65 -2.72
CA ASN A 49 -22.23 1.24 -1.56
C ASN A 49 -21.81 0.17 -0.54
N LEU A 50 -20.56 -0.27 -0.65
CA LEU A 50 -19.82 -0.78 0.48
C LEU A 50 -19.59 0.44 1.38
N TYR A 51 -20.47 0.61 2.37
CA TYR A 51 -20.17 1.39 3.56
C TYR A 51 -19.08 0.68 4.36
N THR A 52 -17.88 0.60 3.79
CA THR A 52 -16.68 0.55 4.60
C THR A 52 -16.77 1.78 5.50
N LYS A 53 -16.85 1.55 6.82
CA LYS A 53 -16.46 2.60 7.75
C LYS A 53 -15.02 2.90 7.40
N SER A 54 -14.80 4.03 6.73
CA SER A 54 -13.48 4.61 6.58
C SER A 54 -13.02 5.02 7.97
N ILE A 55 -12.49 4.03 8.71
CA ILE A 55 -11.53 4.26 9.78
C ILE A 55 -10.57 5.26 9.17
N LYS A 56 -10.60 6.50 9.68
CA LYS A 56 -9.63 7.50 9.25
C LYS A 56 -8.28 6.86 9.49
N PHE A 57 -7.55 6.56 8.41
CA PHE A 57 -6.13 6.28 8.47
C PHE A 57 -5.43 7.59 8.82
N LEU A 58 -5.68 8.02 10.06
CA LEU A 58 -4.89 8.96 10.80
C LEU A 58 -3.46 8.42 10.70
N PHE A 59 -2.57 9.22 10.14
CA PHE A 59 -1.15 8.88 10.03
C PHE A 59 -0.45 8.88 11.40
N HIS A 60 -1.16 8.58 12.51
CA HIS A 60 -0.67 8.51 13.88
C HIS A 60 0.58 7.62 14.02
N SER A 61 0.61 6.46 13.34
CA SER A 61 1.76 5.55 13.33
C SER A 61 3.04 6.16 12.71
N ALA A 62 2.91 7.20 11.89
CA ALA A 62 4.01 7.93 11.29
C ALA A 62 4.25 9.29 12.00
N ALA A 63 3.20 9.96 12.46
CA ALA A 63 3.27 11.23 13.20
C ALA A 63 3.94 11.07 14.57
N HIS A 64 3.72 9.95 15.27
CA HIS A 64 4.39 9.64 16.54
C HIS A 64 5.92 9.41 16.42
N ARG A 65 6.49 9.32 15.22
CA ARG A 65 7.93 9.08 15.04
C ARG A 65 8.81 10.34 15.22
N PHE A 66 8.22 11.51 15.45
CA PHE A 66 8.98 12.75 15.58
C PHE A 66 8.48 13.60 16.76
N ASN A 67 9.38 13.93 17.69
CA ASN A 67 9.08 14.85 18.78
C ASN A 67 9.17 16.31 18.29
N LYS A 68 8.14 17.12 18.61
CA LYS A 68 8.00 18.58 18.43
C LYS A 68 8.68 19.15 17.17
N HIS A 69 7.91 19.32 16.11
CA HIS A 69 8.40 19.58 14.76
C HIS A 69 8.82 21.04 14.45
N LEU A 70 9.15 21.84 15.46
CA LEU A 70 9.33 23.29 15.31
C LEU A 70 10.35 23.68 14.22
N ILE A 71 9.97 24.70 13.45
CA ILE A 71 10.84 25.39 12.51
C ILE A 71 11.65 26.42 13.31
N LYS A 72 12.98 26.43 13.13
CA LYS A 72 13.90 27.36 13.79
C LYS A 72 14.22 28.59 12.94
N GLU A 73 14.23 28.44 11.61
CA GLU A 73 14.63 29.48 10.67
C GLU A 73 14.02 29.17 9.29
N ILE A 74 13.63 30.20 8.56
CA ILE A 74 13.22 30.08 7.16
C ILE A 74 14.03 31.06 6.33
N LYS A 75 14.55 30.58 5.19
CA LYS A 75 15.23 31.39 4.20
C LYS A 75 14.54 31.20 2.84
N GLN A 76 14.12 32.31 2.24
CA GLN A 76 13.52 32.32 0.90
C GLN A 76 14.65 32.46 -0.13
N ASN A 77 14.89 31.41 -0.92
CA ASN A 77 15.80 31.47 -2.06
C ASN A 77 15.01 31.77 -3.36
N GLN A 78 15.69 31.94 -4.49
CA GLN A 78 15.08 32.39 -5.76
C GLN A 78 13.89 31.53 -6.23
N ASN A 79 14.01 30.20 -6.12
CA ASN A 79 13.03 29.21 -6.61
C ASN A 79 12.61 28.19 -5.52
N SER A 80 13.06 28.35 -4.27
CA SER A 80 12.86 27.35 -3.20
C SER A 80 12.83 27.95 -1.80
N LEU A 81 12.06 27.32 -0.93
CA LEU A 81 12.03 27.58 0.50
C LEU A 81 13.03 26.67 1.22
N GLU A 82 13.95 27.26 1.97
CA GLU A 82 14.90 26.57 2.83
C GLU A 82 14.41 26.67 4.28
N ILE A 83 14.12 25.51 4.89
CA ILE A 83 13.58 25.40 6.24
C ILE A 83 14.63 24.74 7.14
N LYS A 84 14.97 25.41 8.23
CA LYS A 84 15.86 24.92 9.29
C LYS A 84 14.99 24.49 10.46
N TRP A 85 15.22 23.28 10.98
CA TRP A 85 14.42 22.69 12.05
C TRP A 85 15.11 22.76 13.41
N SER A 86 14.34 22.64 14.49
CA SER A 86 14.81 22.65 15.88
C SER A 86 15.52 21.36 16.35
N SER A 87 15.45 20.28 15.56
CA SER A 87 15.79 18.91 15.97
C SER A 87 17.30 18.62 15.99
N SER A 88 17.69 17.68 16.84
CA SER A 88 19.05 17.14 16.99
C SER A 88 19.53 16.25 15.84
N ASP A 89 18.63 15.76 14.97
CA ASP A 89 19.01 14.87 13.88
C ASP A 89 19.80 15.59 12.77
N HIS A 90 20.79 14.88 12.20
CA HIS A 90 21.81 15.40 11.27
C HIS A 90 21.32 15.93 9.90
N LYS A 91 20.02 16.21 9.74
CA LYS A 91 19.46 17.02 8.64
C LYS A 91 18.64 18.19 9.20
N ALA A 92 19.36 19.11 9.83
CA ALA A 92 18.82 20.36 10.35
C ALA A 92 18.19 21.25 9.27
N ILE A 93 18.57 21.13 7.99
CA ILE A 93 18.08 21.95 6.87
C ILE A 93 17.33 21.08 5.84
N SER A 94 16.29 21.63 5.22
CA SER A 94 15.50 21.00 4.16
C SER A 94 15.07 22.04 3.11
N ILE A 95 15.08 21.67 1.83
CA ILE A 95 14.82 22.61 0.71
C ILE A 95 13.62 22.11 -0.09
N PHE A 96 12.63 22.98 -0.29
CA PHE A 96 11.37 22.69 -0.99
C PHE A 96 11.19 23.68 -2.16
N ASN A 97 11.08 23.18 -3.39
CA ASN A 97 10.88 24.04 -4.57
C ASN A 97 9.49 24.69 -4.53
N TYR A 98 9.37 25.96 -4.93
CA TYR A 98 8.09 26.68 -4.88
C TYR A 98 7.01 26.04 -5.76
N ILE A 99 7.36 25.56 -6.96
CA ILE A 99 6.47 24.78 -7.83
C ILE A 99 5.90 23.57 -7.07
N TRP A 100 6.76 22.80 -6.38
CA TRP A 100 6.34 21.62 -5.63
C TRP A 100 5.41 21.97 -4.47
N LEU A 101 5.72 23.04 -3.74
CA LEU A 101 4.86 23.55 -2.67
C LEU A 101 3.47 23.93 -3.23
N ARG A 102 3.40 24.80 -4.26
CA ARG A 102 2.13 25.24 -4.85
C ARG A 102 1.32 24.07 -5.43
N ASP A 103 1.99 23.10 -6.04
CA ASP A 103 1.40 21.87 -6.59
C ASP A 103 0.88 20.89 -5.51
N ASN A 104 1.43 20.95 -4.29
CA ASN A 104 1.07 20.05 -3.18
C ASN A 104 0.33 20.77 -2.05
N CYS A 105 -0.28 21.92 -2.35
CA CYS A 105 -1.15 22.67 -1.44
C CYS A 105 -2.23 21.77 -0.81
N GLN A 106 -2.38 21.83 0.53
CA GLN A 106 -3.36 21.02 1.27
C GLN A 106 -4.70 21.73 1.55
N CYS A 107 -4.93 22.94 1.01
CA CYS A 107 -6.18 23.68 1.25
C CYS A 107 -7.36 23.08 0.48
N SER A 108 -8.59 23.34 0.94
CA SER A 108 -9.84 22.79 0.39
C SER A 108 -10.14 23.20 -1.06
N GLN A 109 -9.52 24.28 -1.57
CA GLN A 109 -9.60 24.68 -2.99
C GLN A 109 -8.69 23.85 -3.90
N CYS A 110 -7.59 23.33 -3.34
CA CYS A 110 -6.57 22.57 -4.08
C CYS A 110 -6.72 21.05 -3.92
N LEU A 111 -7.28 20.62 -2.80
CA LEU A 111 -7.41 19.23 -2.40
C LEU A 111 -8.80 19.00 -1.82
N HIS A 112 -9.57 18.09 -2.41
CA HIS A 112 -10.93 17.78 -1.98
C HIS A 112 -10.94 17.32 -0.51
N PRO A 113 -11.75 17.92 0.38
CA PRO A 113 -11.73 17.61 1.82
C PRO A 113 -11.86 16.12 2.13
N ASP A 114 -12.88 15.45 1.58
CA ASP A 114 -13.21 14.06 1.93
C ASP A 114 -12.34 13.01 1.20
N ASN A 115 -12.29 13.08 -0.13
CA ASN A 115 -11.64 12.06 -0.96
C ASN A 115 -10.14 12.32 -1.23
N ARG A 116 -9.60 13.47 -0.79
CA ARG A 116 -8.19 13.87 -0.89
C ARG A 116 -7.62 13.90 -2.32
N GLN A 117 -8.47 13.98 -3.35
CA GLN A 117 -8.04 14.16 -4.75
C GLN A 117 -7.65 15.63 -5.01
N LYS A 118 -6.71 15.85 -5.94
CA LYS A 118 -6.30 17.19 -6.36
C LYS A 118 -7.37 17.80 -7.28
N LEU A 119 -7.75 19.05 -7.01
CA LEU A 119 -8.83 19.77 -7.71
C LEU A 119 -8.36 20.61 -8.92
N PHE A 120 -7.05 20.60 -9.19
CA PHE A 120 -6.42 21.32 -10.30
C PHE A 120 -5.35 20.45 -10.97
N LEU A 121 -4.99 20.79 -12.21
CA LEU A 121 -3.92 20.12 -12.96
C LEU A 121 -2.56 20.69 -12.55
N THR A 122 -1.55 19.83 -12.39
CA THR A 122 -0.16 20.26 -12.14
C THR A 122 0.37 21.23 -13.21
N SER A 123 -0.12 21.14 -14.45
CA SER A 123 0.20 22.07 -15.54
C SER A 123 -0.41 23.46 -15.41
N GLN A 124 -1.34 23.69 -14.47
CA GLN A 124 -1.86 25.03 -14.19
C GLN A 124 -0.96 25.83 -13.23
N VAL A 125 0.03 25.20 -12.58
CA VAL A 125 0.99 25.89 -11.70
C VAL A 125 2.04 26.61 -12.55
N ALA A 126 2.19 27.92 -12.33
CA ALA A 126 3.22 28.70 -13.00
C ALA A 126 4.64 28.20 -12.65
N LEU A 127 5.51 28.01 -13.65
CA LEU A 127 6.86 27.46 -13.44
C LEU A 127 7.80 28.43 -12.70
N ASP A 128 7.51 29.72 -12.76
CA ASP A 128 8.19 30.81 -12.07
C ASP A 128 7.51 31.24 -10.76
N VAL A 129 6.54 30.44 -10.26
CA VAL A 129 5.77 30.73 -9.05
C VAL A 129 6.67 31.04 -7.85
N LYS A 130 6.38 32.15 -7.18
CA LYS A 130 7.07 32.63 -5.97
C LYS A 130 6.06 33.03 -4.89
N PRO A 131 6.41 32.86 -3.61
CA PRO A 131 5.59 33.37 -2.51
C PRO A 131 5.59 34.91 -2.48
N ILE A 132 4.50 35.48 -1.99
CA ILE A 132 4.40 36.88 -1.55
C ILE A 132 4.75 36.97 -0.06
N ALA A 133 4.27 36.01 0.73
CA ALA A 133 4.52 35.91 2.17
C ALA A 133 4.64 34.43 2.58
N VAL A 134 5.47 34.18 3.58
CA VAL A 134 5.67 32.87 4.22
C VAL A 134 5.58 33.07 5.73
N ASN A 135 4.57 32.50 6.35
CA ASN A 135 4.26 32.65 7.78
C ASN A 135 4.34 31.28 8.49
N VAL A 136 4.82 31.28 9.73
CA VAL A 136 4.90 30.08 10.56
C VAL A 136 3.95 30.25 11.75
N SER A 137 3.09 29.27 11.99
CA SER A 137 2.31 29.15 13.22
C SER A 137 2.86 27.98 14.04
N GLU A 138 3.58 28.29 15.11
CA GLU A 138 4.05 27.28 16.06
C GLU A 138 2.86 26.64 16.82
N GLU A 139 1.83 27.43 17.13
CA GLU A 139 0.61 26.96 17.81
C GLU A 139 -0.18 25.91 16.99
N GLN A 140 -0.22 26.06 15.66
CA GLN A 140 -0.92 25.13 14.76
C GLN A 140 0.01 24.03 14.20
N GLU A 141 1.31 24.06 14.51
CA GLU A 141 2.38 23.34 13.81
C GLU A 141 2.25 23.42 12.26
N GLU A 142 1.92 24.61 11.73
CA GLU A 142 1.65 24.86 10.31
C GLU A 142 2.53 25.95 9.68
N LEU A 143 2.90 25.72 8.42
CA LEU A 143 3.46 26.72 7.51
C LEU A 143 2.34 27.23 6.58
N GLU A 144 2.10 28.54 6.56
CA GLU A 144 1.23 29.19 5.58
C GLU A 144 2.06 29.93 4.53
N ILE A 145 1.76 29.71 3.25
CA ILE A 145 2.37 30.43 2.12
C ILE A 145 1.28 31.12 1.32
N THR A 146 1.46 32.41 1.07
CA THR A 146 0.57 33.22 0.22
C THR A 146 1.21 33.42 -1.15
N TRP A 147 0.45 33.16 -2.22
CA TRP A 147 0.89 33.19 -3.62
C TRP A 147 0.10 34.24 -4.42
N PRO A 148 0.65 34.80 -5.51
CA PRO A 148 -0.08 35.70 -6.39
C PRO A 148 -1.27 35.00 -7.05
N SER A 149 -2.31 35.76 -7.39
CA SER A 149 -3.52 35.28 -8.09
C SER A 149 -3.17 34.54 -9.40
N SER A 150 -2.16 35.02 -10.13
CA SER A 150 -1.63 34.41 -11.36
C SER A 150 -0.81 33.12 -11.15
N SER A 151 -0.56 32.67 -9.91
CA SER A 151 0.22 31.44 -9.63
C SER A 151 -0.45 30.16 -10.14
N THR A 152 -1.75 30.21 -10.38
CA THR A 152 -2.51 29.17 -11.07
C THR A 152 -3.26 29.73 -12.27
N SER A 153 -3.22 29.00 -13.39
CA SER A 153 -4.14 29.20 -14.52
C SER A 153 -5.54 28.66 -14.19
N GLU A 154 -6.16 29.21 -13.15
CA GLU A 154 -7.51 28.86 -12.71
C GLU A 154 -8.58 29.41 -13.66
N VAL A 155 -9.54 28.55 -14.02
CA VAL A 155 -10.77 28.99 -14.70
C VAL A 155 -11.55 29.81 -13.68
N LYS A 156 -11.74 31.10 -13.96
CA LYS A 156 -12.46 32.01 -13.06
C LYS A 156 -13.85 31.47 -12.76
N SER A 157 -14.09 31.08 -11.51
CA SER A 157 -15.46 30.95 -11.01
C SER A 157 -16.14 32.31 -11.14
N SER A 158 -17.34 32.35 -11.71
CA SER A 158 -17.91 33.58 -12.30
C SER A 158 -18.36 34.66 -11.29
N ASN A 159 -18.16 34.44 -9.99
CA ASN A 159 -18.79 35.18 -8.89
C ASN A 159 -17.79 35.71 -7.84
N SER A 160 -16.58 36.13 -8.25
CA SER A 160 -15.61 36.74 -7.32
C SER A 160 -14.83 37.90 -7.95
N SER A 161 -15.25 39.12 -7.64
CA SER A 161 -14.54 40.37 -7.98
C SER A 161 -13.57 40.73 -6.85
N ASP A 162 -12.40 40.09 -6.81
CA ASP A 162 -11.40 40.35 -5.76
C ASP A 162 -9.96 40.14 -6.24
N ASN A 163 -9.00 40.77 -5.56
CA ASN A 163 -7.56 40.59 -5.78
C ASN A 163 -7.08 39.29 -5.09
N SER A 164 -7.58 38.15 -5.57
CA SER A 164 -7.54 36.87 -4.86
C SER A 164 -6.14 36.24 -4.78
N PHE A 165 -5.42 36.49 -3.69
CA PHE A 165 -4.21 35.73 -3.35
C PHE A 165 -4.56 34.30 -2.94
N HIS A 166 -3.80 33.30 -3.41
CA HIS A 166 -4.00 31.92 -2.99
C HIS A 166 -3.22 31.62 -1.71
N LYS A 167 -3.87 30.98 -0.71
CA LYS A 167 -3.22 30.55 0.53
C LYS A 167 -3.07 29.04 0.59
N SER A 168 -1.83 28.58 0.72
CA SER A 168 -1.50 27.18 0.98
C SER A 168 -1.07 26.98 2.43
N LYS A 169 -1.64 25.97 3.09
CA LYS A 169 -1.24 25.51 4.42
C LYS A 169 -0.53 24.15 4.34
N TYR A 170 0.47 23.95 5.17
CA TYR A 170 1.23 22.70 5.28
C TYR A 170 1.56 22.40 6.75
N PRO A 171 1.01 21.33 7.34
CA PRO A 171 1.47 20.85 8.65
C PRO A 171 2.95 20.49 8.61
N PHE A 172 3.69 20.74 9.69
CA PHE A 172 5.13 20.44 9.74
C PHE A 172 5.39 18.94 9.53
N THR A 173 4.51 18.05 10.01
CA THR A 173 4.53 16.59 9.74
C THR A 173 4.55 16.29 8.24
N PHE A 174 3.70 16.95 7.44
CA PHE A 174 3.64 16.78 5.99
C PHE A 174 4.97 17.14 5.34
N LEU A 175 5.49 18.34 5.64
CA LEU A 175 6.79 18.80 5.11
C LEU A 175 7.92 17.85 5.52
N ARG A 176 7.89 17.35 6.76
CA ARG A 176 8.91 16.45 7.32
C ARG A 176 9.02 15.11 6.59
N PHE A 177 7.92 14.55 6.09
CA PHE A 177 7.99 13.37 5.21
C PHE A 177 8.75 13.64 3.89
N TYR A 178 8.76 14.87 3.37
CA TYR A 178 9.40 15.20 2.09
C TYR A 178 10.84 15.72 2.20
N THR A 179 11.41 15.76 3.40
CA THR A 179 12.78 16.24 3.68
C THR A 179 13.90 15.38 3.09
N SER A 180 13.63 14.13 2.72
CA SER A 180 14.64 13.22 2.14
C SER A 180 14.00 12.09 1.35
N LYS A 181 14.78 11.43 0.49
CA LYS A 181 14.35 10.19 -0.20
C LYS A 181 14.00 9.05 0.77
N ASN A 182 14.57 9.02 1.97
CA ASN A 182 14.28 7.99 2.98
C ASN A 182 12.92 8.27 3.63
N THR A 183 12.71 9.45 4.21
CA THR A 183 11.42 9.87 4.80
C THR A 183 10.28 9.85 3.78
N ALA A 184 10.53 10.22 2.52
CA ALA A 184 9.55 10.15 1.43
C ALA A 184 9.32 8.72 0.92
N GLY A 185 10.24 7.80 1.20
CA GLY A 185 10.10 6.36 1.00
C GLY A 185 9.27 5.71 2.11
N GLN A 186 9.50 6.07 3.37
CA GLN A 186 8.70 5.62 4.53
C GLN A 186 7.22 5.93 4.36
N LEU A 187 6.86 7.14 3.90
CA LEU A 187 5.48 7.53 3.61
C LEU A 187 4.83 6.66 2.50
N ARG A 188 5.64 6.00 1.67
CA ARG A 188 5.23 5.13 0.56
C ARG A 188 5.55 3.64 0.81
N PHE A 189 5.92 3.27 2.04
CA PHE A 189 6.38 1.93 2.43
C PHE A 189 7.52 1.38 1.53
N SER A 190 8.26 2.27 0.86
CA SER A 190 9.33 1.94 -0.09
C SER A 190 10.71 1.80 0.57
N ASP A 191 10.76 2.01 1.89
CA ASP A 191 11.89 1.73 2.77
C ASP A 191 11.90 0.27 3.27
N GLN A 192 10.75 -0.40 3.20
CA GLN A 192 10.55 -1.78 3.67
C GLN A 192 11.47 -2.74 2.92
N LYS A 193 12.19 -3.58 3.66
CA LYS A 193 13.09 -4.59 3.11
C LYS A 193 12.53 -5.98 3.42
N HIS A 194 12.21 -6.74 2.38
CA HIS A 194 11.83 -8.14 2.54
C HIS A 194 12.99 -8.91 3.20
N ILE A 195 12.68 -9.70 4.22
CA ILE A 195 13.62 -10.45 5.03
C ILE A 195 13.82 -11.82 4.38
N THR A 196 15.02 -12.04 3.85
CA THR A 196 15.43 -13.35 3.32
C THR A 196 15.57 -14.37 4.44
N TRP A 197 15.00 -15.55 4.26
CA TRP A 197 15.03 -16.61 5.25
C TRP A 197 15.48 -17.95 4.67
N ASP A 198 15.99 -18.78 5.58
CA ASP A 198 16.16 -20.23 5.45
C ASP A 198 15.22 -20.95 6.44
N ARG A 199 15.33 -22.28 6.53
CA ARG A 199 14.43 -23.11 7.32
C ARG A 199 14.50 -22.81 8.83
N ASP A 200 15.61 -22.34 9.36
CA ASP A 200 15.82 -22.19 10.81
C ASP A 200 15.61 -20.74 11.29
N SER A 201 15.92 -19.76 10.43
CA SER A 201 15.46 -18.39 10.61
C SER A 201 13.94 -18.25 10.50
N ILE A 202 13.27 -18.87 9.51
CA ILE A 202 11.79 -18.73 9.38
C ILE A 202 11.03 -19.40 10.53
N LYS A 203 11.50 -20.55 11.06
CA LYS A 203 10.95 -21.20 12.27
C LYS A 203 10.93 -20.27 13.48
N SER A 204 11.84 -19.30 13.53
CA SER A 204 11.99 -18.35 14.63
C SER A 204 11.01 -17.16 14.54
N SER A 205 10.21 -17.05 13.47
CA SER A 205 9.17 -16.02 13.37
C SER A 205 7.97 -16.34 14.26
N LYS A 206 7.62 -15.37 15.10
CA LYS A 206 6.49 -15.40 16.05
C LYS A 206 5.11 -15.45 15.37
N ASN A 207 5.01 -14.95 14.14
CA ASN A 207 3.73 -14.77 13.42
C ASN A 207 3.58 -15.72 12.21
N LEU A 208 4.54 -16.62 11.97
CA LEU A 208 4.48 -17.59 10.87
C LEU A 208 3.22 -18.48 10.90
N TRP A 209 2.70 -18.78 12.10
CA TRP A 209 1.50 -19.60 12.31
C TRP A 209 0.43 -18.82 13.05
N VAL A 210 -0.79 -18.78 12.49
CA VAL A 210 -1.94 -18.07 13.07
C VAL A 210 -3.18 -18.97 12.98
N SER A 211 -4.08 -18.93 13.97
CA SER A 211 -5.33 -19.70 13.86
C SER A 211 -6.35 -18.97 12.98
N TYR A 212 -7.20 -19.72 12.27
CA TYR A 212 -8.30 -19.16 11.48
C TYR A 212 -9.22 -18.27 12.32
N ASN A 213 -9.52 -18.65 13.57
CA ASN A 213 -10.31 -17.83 14.47
C ASN A 213 -9.65 -16.47 14.74
N ASP A 214 -8.37 -16.45 15.07
CA ASP A 214 -7.63 -15.21 15.37
C ASP A 214 -7.55 -14.31 14.13
N TYR A 215 -7.27 -14.89 12.97
CA TYR A 215 -7.15 -14.19 11.69
C TYR A 215 -8.47 -13.53 11.27
N MET A 216 -9.60 -14.22 11.42
CA MET A 216 -10.92 -13.67 11.07
C MET A 216 -11.37 -12.61 12.08
N ASN A 217 -11.20 -12.89 13.39
CA ASN A 217 -11.89 -12.18 14.47
C ASN A 217 -11.02 -11.15 15.24
N SER A 218 -9.75 -10.93 14.87
CA SER A 218 -8.89 -9.94 15.55
C SER A 218 -8.10 -9.05 14.58
N ASP A 219 -8.41 -7.75 14.59
CA ASP A 219 -7.71 -6.75 13.78
C ASP A 219 -6.21 -6.61 14.15
N LYS A 220 -5.81 -6.98 15.37
CA LYS A 220 -4.38 -7.08 15.72
C LYS A 220 -3.74 -8.29 15.06
N ARG A 221 -4.39 -9.46 15.07
CA ARG A 221 -3.80 -10.69 14.54
C ARG A 221 -3.77 -10.73 13.01
N ILE A 222 -4.70 -10.05 12.34
CA ILE A 222 -4.62 -9.84 10.89
C ILE A 222 -3.50 -8.85 10.52
N PHE A 223 -3.28 -7.79 11.30
CA PHE A 223 -2.11 -6.91 11.14
C PHE A 223 -0.80 -7.69 11.33
N ASP A 224 -0.68 -8.46 12.42
CA ASP A 224 0.46 -9.33 12.69
C ASP A 224 0.73 -10.34 11.55
N SER A 225 -0.33 -10.83 10.90
CA SER A 225 -0.28 -11.75 9.75
C SER A 225 0.17 -11.06 8.47
N LEU A 226 -0.35 -9.86 8.20
CA LEU A 226 0.00 -9.06 7.02
C LEU A 226 1.44 -8.52 7.11
N GLU A 227 1.90 -8.13 8.30
CA GLU A 227 3.30 -7.77 8.54
C GLU A 227 4.24 -8.96 8.30
N GLN A 228 3.87 -10.16 8.78
CA GLN A 228 4.63 -11.40 8.50
C GLN A 228 4.63 -11.74 7.00
N LEU A 229 3.49 -11.66 6.32
CA LEU A 229 3.38 -11.94 4.89
C LEU A 229 4.15 -10.92 4.04
N TRP A 230 4.12 -9.63 4.41
CA TRP A 230 4.88 -8.57 3.74
C TRP A 230 6.39 -8.74 3.94
N ASN A 231 6.84 -9.02 5.16
CA ASN A 231 8.27 -9.12 5.46
C ASN A 231 8.90 -10.43 4.95
N TYR A 232 8.21 -11.58 5.05
CA TYR A 232 8.79 -12.89 4.76
C TYR A 232 8.14 -13.61 3.57
N GLY A 233 7.03 -13.12 3.03
CA GLY A 233 6.32 -13.78 1.92
C GLY A 233 5.56 -15.07 2.29
N LEU A 234 5.46 -15.41 3.58
CA LEU A 234 4.84 -16.68 4.03
C LEU A 234 4.15 -16.56 5.39
N ILE A 235 2.90 -17.05 5.44
CA ILE A 235 2.10 -17.35 6.64
C ILE A 235 1.42 -18.72 6.48
N PHE A 236 1.09 -19.36 7.59
CA PHE A 236 0.26 -20.57 7.65
C PHE A 236 -0.95 -20.35 8.55
N LEU A 237 -2.15 -20.53 8.01
CA LEU A 237 -3.39 -20.54 8.78
C LEU A 237 -3.71 -21.95 9.27
N LYS A 238 -3.84 -22.11 10.58
CA LYS A 238 -4.25 -23.37 11.22
C LYS A 238 -5.76 -23.41 11.45
N ASN A 239 -6.33 -24.60 11.42
CA ASN A 239 -7.73 -24.87 11.76
C ASN A 239 -8.74 -24.09 10.89
N VAL A 240 -8.40 -23.88 9.60
CA VAL A 240 -9.37 -23.40 8.60
C VAL A 240 -10.45 -24.48 8.43
N PRO A 241 -11.76 -24.15 8.48
CA PRO A 241 -12.81 -25.13 8.27
C PRO A 241 -12.68 -25.82 6.90
N ILE A 242 -12.97 -27.12 6.85
CA ILE A 242 -12.86 -27.93 5.63
C ILE A 242 -14.18 -27.90 4.83
N GLU A 243 -15.31 -27.83 5.53
CA GLU A 243 -16.63 -27.78 4.90
C GLU A 243 -17.06 -26.36 4.57
N LYS A 244 -17.86 -26.23 3.50
CA LYS A 244 -18.54 -24.97 3.17
C LYS A 244 -19.52 -24.62 4.27
N ASP A 245 -19.60 -23.32 4.58
CA ASP A 245 -20.50 -22.77 5.58
C ASP A 245 -21.94 -23.29 5.39
N SER A 246 -22.50 -23.91 6.42
CA SER A 246 -23.73 -24.70 6.28
C SER A 246 -24.95 -23.86 5.88
N ILE A 247 -24.93 -22.56 6.17
CA ILE A 247 -26.01 -21.61 5.90
C ILE A 247 -25.76 -20.89 4.56
N THR A 248 -24.62 -20.23 4.43
CA THR A 248 -24.29 -19.36 3.28
C THR A 248 -23.71 -20.11 2.08
N LYS A 249 -23.31 -21.38 2.27
CA LYS A 249 -22.57 -22.22 1.30
C LYS A 249 -21.26 -21.62 0.79
N VAL A 250 -20.76 -20.58 1.47
CA VAL A 250 -19.50 -19.91 1.15
C VAL A 250 -18.32 -20.79 1.56
N ASP A 251 -17.28 -20.78 0.72
CA ASP A 251 -16.04 -21.49 0.95
C ASP A 251 -15.19 -20.81 2.05
N PRO A 252 -14.64 -21.52 3.05
CA PRO A 252 -13.78 -20.94 4.07
C PRO A 252 -12.53 -20.24 3.51
N ILE A 253 -11.98 -20.71 2.39
CA ILE A 253 -10.83 -20.07 1.71
C ILE A 253 -11.25 -18.71 1.14
N ARG A 254 -12.47 -18.60 0.60
CA ARG A 254 -13.03 -17.31 0.17
C ARG A 254 -13.11 -16.34 1.33
N LYS A 255 -13.61 -16.76 2.50
CA LYS A 255 -13.70 -15.90 3.70
C LYS A 255 -12.32 -15.38 4.15
N VAL A 256 -11.26 -16.20 4.05
CA VAL A 256 -9.88 -15.78 4.35
C VAL A 256 -9.40 -14.67 3.42
N VAL A 257 -9.61 -14.80 2.11
CA VAL A 257 -9.15 -13.79 1.12
C VAL A 257 -10.00 -12.53 1.17
N GLU A 258 -11.33 -12.67 1.26
CA GLU A 258 -12.27 -11.54 1.32
C GLU A 258 -12.19 -10.75 2.64
N ARG A 259 -11.47 -11.26 3.66
CA ARG A 259 -11.14 -10.51 4.88
C ARG A 259 -10.05 -9.44 4.66
N ILE A 260 -9.25 -9.54 3.60
CA ILE A 260 -8.16 -8.59 3.26
C ILE A 260 -8.28 -7.93 1.87
N GLY A 261 -9.07 -8.49 0.95
CA GLY A 261 -9.16 -8.01 -0.43
C GLY A 261 -10.26 -8.68 -1.23
N THR A 262 -9.99 -9.00 -2.49
CA THR A 262 -10.91 -9.72 -3.38
C THR A 262 -10.19 -10.87 -4.09
N LEU A 263 -10.94 -11.92 -4.45
CA LEU A 263 -10.40 -13.00 -5.27
C LEU A 263 -10.19 -12.51 -6.72
N LYS A 264 -9.02 -12.86 -7.28
CA LYS A 264 -8.69 -12.60 -8.68
C LYS A 264 -9.15 -13.79 -9.52
N ALA A 265 -10.16 -13.60 -10.36
CA ALA A 265 -10.59 -14.62 -11.31
C ALA A 265 -9.47 -14.95 -12.33
N THR A 266 -9.27 -16.23 -12.59
CA THR A 266 -8.35 -16.77 -13.60
C THR A 266 -9.11 -17.64 -14.59
N PHE A 267 -8.44 -18.20 -15.61
CA PHE A 267 -9.05 -19.22 -16.48
C PHE A 267 -9.29 -20.58 -15.78
N TYR A 268 -8.81 -20.76 -14.54
CA TYR A 268 -9.23 -21.85 -13.64
C TYR A 268 -10.41 -21.46 -12.74
N GLY A 269 -10.92 -20.23 -12.84
CA GLY A 269 -11.96 -19.66 -11.97
C GLY A 269 -11.41 -18.77 -10.86
N GLU A 270 -12.26 -18.40 -9.89
CA GLU A 270 -11.88 -17.67 -8.67
C GLU A 270 -11.32 -18.58 -7.57
N LEU A 271 -11.71 -19.86 -7.58
CA LEU A 271 -11.20 -20.93 -6.73
C LEU A 271 -11.17 -22.21 -7.56
N PHE A 272 -10.12 -23.03 -7.41
CA PHE A 272 -9.97 -24.30 -8.11
C PHE A 272 -9.49 -25.41 -7.18
N ASP A 273 -9.78 -26.66 -7.56
CA ASP A 273 -9.53 -27.84 -6.75
C ASP A 273 -8.25 -28.55 -7.21
N VAL A 274 -7.17 -28.47 -6.42
CA VAL A 274 -5.96 -29.28 -6.65
C VAL A 274 -6.25 -30.72 -6.23
N LYS A 275 -6.54 -31.58 -7.21
CA LYS A 275 -6.87 -33.00 -7.08
C LYS A 275 -6.22 -33.79 -8.22
N SER A 276 -5.65 -34.95 -7.94
CA SER A 276 -5.12 -35.85 -8.99
C SER A 276 -6.27 -36.49 -9.77
N VAL A 277 -6.28 -36.39 -11.10
CA VAL A 277 -7.31 -36.93 -11.99
C VAL A 277 -6.72 -37.62 -13.23
N PRO A 278 -7.33 -38.71 -13.74
CA PRO A 278 -6.92 -39.30 -15.03
C PRO A 278 -7.06 -38.30 -16.18
N GLY A 279 -6.11 -38.29 -17.11
CA GLY A 279 -6.15 -37.40 -18.29
C GLY A 279 -5.97 -35.90 -17.98
N ALA A 280 -5.33 -35.57 -16.85
CA ALA A 280 -5.09 -34.20 -16.41
C ALA A 280 -4.42 -33.30 -17.46
N LYS A 281 -4.97 -32.10 -17.66
CA LYS A 281 -4.44 -31.07 -18.59
C LYS A 281 -3.41 -30.12 -17.97
N ASN A 282 -3.18 -30.21 -16.66
CA ASN A 282 -2.14 -29.48 -15.92
C ASN A 282 -1.48 -30.47 -14.96
N ILE A 283 -0.15 -30.41 -14.83
CA ILE A 283 0.65 -31.26 -13.93
C ILE A 283 0.21 -31.15 -12.45
N ALA A 284 -0.32 -29.99 -12.02
CA ALA A 284 -0.90 -29.78 -10.69
C ALA A 284 -2.12 -30.69 -10.40
N TYR A 285 -2.73 -31.28 -11.43
CA TYR A 285 -3.82 -32.26 -11.30
C TYR A 285 -3.33 -33.70 -11.54
N THR A 286 -2.04 -33.98 -11.35
CA THR A 286 -1.44 -35.32 -11.39
C THR A 286 -0.88 -35.72 -10.01
N SER A 287 -0.30 -36.92 -9.91
CA SER A 287 0.50 -37.37 -8.76
C SER A 287 2.02 -37.35 -9.04
N LEU A 288 2.48 -36.58 -10.03
CA LEU A 288 3.90 -36.39 -10.31
C LEU A 288 4.50 -35.40 -9.30
N ASP A 289 5.82 -35.49 -9.07
CA ASP A 289 6.54 -34.49 -8.28
C ASP A 289 6.52 -33.13 -9.00
N LEU A 290 6.36 -32.06 -8.22
CA LEU A 290 6.26 -30.70 -8.72
C LEU A 290 7.26 -29.83 -7.95
N GLY A 291 8.48 -29.76 -8.49
CA GLY A 291 9.58 -28.98 -7.94
C GLY A 291 9.29 -27.48 -7.85
N LEU A 292 10.24 -26.72 -7.29
CA LEU A 292 10.09 -25.28 -7.02
C LEU A 292 9.69 -24.51 -8.29
N HIS A 293 8.52 -23.88 -8.24
CA HIS A 293 7.90 -23.14 -9.34
C HIS A 293 7.23 -21.86 -8.81
N MET A 294 6.78 -21.01 -9.73
CA MET A 294 5.77 -19.99 -9.45
C MET A 294 4.55 -20.33 -10.32
N ASP A 295 3.37 -20.31 -9.71
CA ASP A 295 2.11 -20.50 -10.42
C ASP A 295 1.86 -19.37 -11.42
N LEU A 296 1.12 -19.70 -12.49
CA LEU A 296 0.56 -18.75 -13.46
C LEU A 296 1.53 -17.67 -13.99
N LEU A 297 2.82 -17.99 -14.18
CA LEU A 297 3.86 -17.11 -14.76
C LEU A 297 3.52 -16.48 -16.13
N GLN A 298 2.48 -16.97 -16.80
CA GLN A 298 1.92 -16.40 -18.03
C GLN A 298 1.00 -15.18 -17.75
N VAL A 299 0.74 -14.86 -16.49
CA VAL A 299 -0.14 -13.80 -16.01
C VAL A 299 0.65 -12.87 -15.08
N LEU A 300 0.61 -11.56 -15.34
CA LEU A 300 1.66 -10.63 -14.93
C LEU A 300 1.76 -10.25 -13.44
N TYR A 301 0.78 -10.55 -12.57
CA TYR A 301 0.77 -10.16 -11.15
C TYR A 301 -0.10 -11.10 -10.30
N GLU A 302 0.45 -11.76 -9.27
CA GLU A 302 -0.31 -12.63 -8.33
C GLU A 302 0.19 -12.62 -6.88
N ILE A 303 -0.75 -12.85 -5.96
CA ILE A 303 -0.55 -13.32 -4.57
C ILE A 303 -1.49 -14.52 -4.42
N ILE A 304 -0.98 -15.66 -3.96
CA ILE A 304 -1.73 -16.92 -3.94
C ILE A 304 -1.83 -17.44 -2.51
N ALA A 305 -3.07 -17.63 -2.04
CA ALA A 305 -3.35 -18.24 -0.75
C ALA A 305 -3.62 -19.75 -0.94
N ILE A 306 -2.58 -20.58 -0.75
CA ILE A 306 -2.70 -22.04 -0.83
C ILE A 306 -3.17 -22.58 0.52
N ASN A 307 -4.32 -23.26 0.56
CA ASN A 307 -4.80 -23.96 1.75
C ASN A 307 -4.46 -25.46 1.68
N PHE A 308 -3.95 -26.01 2.78
CA PHE A 308 -3.54 -27.40 2.90
C PHE A 308 -4.50 -28.17 3.79
N ASN A 309 -5.07 -29.27 3.27
CA ASN A 309 -5.83 -30.22 4.08
C ASN A 309 -4.84 -31.25 4.66
N ILE A 310 -4.89 -31.48 5.96
CA ILE A 310 -4.19 -32.54 6.71
C ILE A 310 -5.26 -33.34 7.46
#